data_AF-A0A640VVU0-F1
#
_entry.id   AF-A0A640VVU0-F1
#
_cell.length_a   1.000
_cell.length_b   1.000
_cell.length_c   1.000
_cell.angle_alpha   90.00
_cell.angle_beta   90.00
_cell.angle_gamma   90.00
#
_symmetry.space_group_name_H-M   'P 1'
#
loop_
_entity.id
_entity.type
_entity.pdbx_description
1 polymer ?
#
loop_
_entity_poly.entity_id
_entity_poly.type
_entity_poly.pdbx_seq_one_letter_code
_entity_poly.pdbx_strand_id
1 'polypeptide(L)'
;MKRFFTLSGLVAGFAATAAQAQENLEIIGAPVDGKMGFQPAATELARDLQWLDGMILVIITVITLFVTGLIAWVAIRYNAKRNPDSATFTHNTPVEVAWTVVPIVILVFIGAFSLPVLFKQQEIPEADITIKVTGYQWYWDYEYVDEGFEFSSYMIGAPATGGTNQKSPEVIAQLEEAGFSEAEFLLATDTSVVIPVGKTIVMQVTGGDVIHAWTIPAFGVKQDAVPGRLAELWFEAEQEGIYFGQCSELCGLNHAYMPITVKVVSEEAYAEWLEEAREEYAGVPRTRVIASN
;
A
#
# COMPACT_ATOMS: atom_id res chain seq x y z
N MET A 1 -52.18 30.93 -8.54
CA MET A 1 -51.27 29.99 -7.87
C MET A 1 -50.52 29.20 -8.93
N LYS A 2 -49.28 29.59 -9.25
CA LYS A 2 -48.39 28.78 -10.09
C LYS A 2 -47.66 27.81 -9.17
N ARG A 3 -47.86 26.51 -9.38
CA ARG A 3 -47.15 25.45 -8.65
C ARG A 3 -45.68 25.45 -9.12
N PHE A 4 -44.78 25.84 -8.24
CA PHE A 4 -43.36 25.54 -8.35
C PHE A 4 -43.20 24.04 -8.16
N PHE A 5 -42.82 23.31 -9.22
CA PHE A 5 -42.24 21.99 -9.07
C PHE A 5 -40.81 22.19 -8.55
N THR A 6 -40.55 21.70 -7.35
CA THR A 6 -39.26 21.73 -6.68
C THR A 6 -38.27 20.81 -7.41
N LEU A 7 -37.16 21.40 -7.89
CA LEU A 7 -36.03 20.70 -8.51
C LEU A 7 -35.29 19.75 -7.54
N SER A 8 -35.61 19.78 -6.24
CA SER A 8 -34.93 19.01 -5.19
C SER A 8 -35.08 17.48 -5.28
N GLY A 9 -36.04 16.97 -6.06
CA GLY A 9 -36.26 15.52 -6.19
C GLY A 9 -35.32 14.83 -7.18
N LEU A 10 -34.77 15.56 -8.15
CA LEU A 10 -33.85 15.00 -9.17
C LEU A 10 -32.42 14.91 -8.63
N VAL A 11 -31.98 15.90 -7.84
CA VAL A 11 -30.64 15.92 -7.22
C VAL A 11 -30.48 14.79 -6.18
N ALA A 12 -31.51 14.51 -5.39
CA ALA A 12 -31.49 13.41 -4.42
C ALA A 12 -31.48 12.01 -5.06
N GLY A 13 -31.86 11.90 -6.34
CA GLY A 13 -31.85 10.62 -7.07
C GLY A 13 -30.49 10.25 -7.63
N PHE A 14 -29.66 11.23 -8.00
CA PHE A 14 -28.29 11.01 -8.50
C PHE A 14 -27.29 10.80 -7.36
N ALA A 15 -27.41 11.57 -6.27
CA ALA A 15 -26.56 11.39 -5.07
C ALA A 15 -26.70 10.00 -4.42
N ALA A 16 -27.85 9.34 -4.61
CA ALA A 16 -28.08 8.00 -4.09
C ALA A 16 -27.47 6.89 -4.97
N THR A 17 -27.15 7.15 -6.25
CA THR A 17 -26.65 6.12 -7.17
C THR A 17 -25.13 6.00 -7.18
N ALA A 18 -24.39 7.11 -7.03
CA ALA A 18 -22.92 7.06 -6.97
C ALA A 18 -22.42 6.47 -5.63
N ALA A 19 -23.09 6.78 -4.52
CA ALA A 19 -22.87 6.10 -3.24
C ALA A 19 -23.09 4.58 -3.37
N GLN A 20 -24.15 4.16 -4.07
CA GLN A 20 -24.45 2.74 -4.31
C GLN A 20 -23.42 2.01 -5.18
N ALA A 21 -22.78 2.69 -6.13
CA ALA A 21 -21.72 2.11 -6.96
C ALA A 21 -20.44 1.82 -6.16
N GLN A 22 -20.20 2.55 -5.07
CA GLN A 22 -19.08 2.30 -4.15
C GLN A 22 -19.41 1.30 -3.03
N GLU A 23 -20.70 1.11 -2.72
CA GLU A 23 -21.17 0.26 -1.61
C GLU A 23 -21.00 -1.26 -1.84
N ASN A 24 -20.81 -1.70 -3.09
CA ASN A 24 -20.75 -3.13 -3.44
C ASN A 24 -19.36 -3.62 -3.88
N LEU A 25 -18.29 -2.87 -3.58
CA LEU A 25 -16.93 -3.28 -3.91
C LEU A 25 -16.43 -4.40 -3.01
N GLU A 26 -15.79 -5.40 -3.60
CA GLU A 26 -15.10 -6.45 -2.85
C GLU A 26 -13.87 -5.88 -2.14
N ILE A 27 -13.67 -6.26 -0.88
CA ILE A 27 -12.44 -5.96 -0.14
C ILE A 27 -11.36 -6.97 -0.57
N ILE A 28 -10.34 -6.49 -1.27
CA ILE A 28 -9.29 -7.35 -1.85
C ILE A 28 -7.94 -7.09 -1.18
N GLY A 29 -7.53 -5.83 -1.09
CA GLY A 29 -6.23 -5.44 -0.52
C GLY A 29 -6.23 -5.40 1.00
N ALA A 30 -6.51 -6.53 1.65
CA ALA A 30 -6.55 -6.67 3.09
C ALA A 30 -5.74 -7.89 3.56
N PRO A 31 -5.20 -7.88 4.80
CA PRO A 31 -4.64 -9.08 5.40
C PRO A 31 -5.73 -10.13 5.66
N VAL A 32 -5.37 -11.41 5.54
CA VAL A 32 -6.28 -12.54 5.84
C VAL A 32 -5.69 -13.34 7.00
N ASP A 33 -6.50 -13.65 8.00
CA ASP A 33 -6.07 -14.39 9.18
C ASP A 33 -5.37 -15.72 8.82
N GLY A 34 -4.22 -15.97 9.44
CA GLY A 34 -3.38 -17.15 9.19
C GLY A 34 -2.70 -17.23 7.81
N LYS A 35 -2.93 -16.28 6.89
CA LYS A 35 -2.25 -16.28 5.58
C LYS A 35 -0.77 -15.89 5.75
N MET A 36 0.12 -16.72 5.20
CA MET A 36 1.58 -16.53 5.31
C MET A 36 2.23 -15.85 4.10
N GLY A 37 1.51 -15.74 2.99
CA GLY A 37 2.00 -15.11 1.76
C GLY A 37 1.56 -13.65 1.63
N PHE A 38 1.85 -13.05 0.48
CA PHE A 38 1.43 -11.69 0.17
C PHE A 38 -0.10 -11.51 0.13
N GLN A 39 -0.53 -10.25 0.25
CA GLN A 39 -1.87 -9.84 -0.19
C GLN A 39 -2.05 -10.11 -1.70
N PRO A 40 -3.29 -10.22 -2.20
CA PRO A 40 -3.53 -10.40 -3.63
C PRO A 40 -2.86 -9.30 -4.47
N ALA A 41 -2.17 -9.67 -5.55
CA ALA A 41 -1.63 -8.71 -6.50
C ALA A 41 -2.76 -8.13 -7.36
N ALA A 42 -2.90 -6.81 -7.38
CA ALA A 42 -3.91 -6.09 -8.16
C ALA A 42 -3.32 -5.17 -9.23
N THR A 43 -2.00 -5.21 -9.41
CA THR A 43 -1.24 -4.45 -10.41
C THR A 43 -0.16 -5.34 -11.02
N GLU A 44 0.37 -4.96 -12.18
CA GLU A 44 1.53 -5.66 -12.74
C GLU A 44 2.78 -5.57 -11.85
N LEU A 45 2.99 -4.44 -11.19
CA LEU A 45 4.11 -4.24 -10.27
C LEU A 45 4.05 -5.24 -9.11
N ALA A 46 2.87 -5.43 -8.51
CA ALA A 46 2.68 -6.40 -7.44
C ALA A 46 2.92 -7.84 -7.91
N ARG A 47 2.47 -8.21 -9.12
CA ARG A 47 2.73 -9.54 -9.67
C ARG A 47 4.20 -9.80 -9.92
N ASP A 48 4.91 -8.83 -10.51
CA ASP A 48 6.34 -8.93 -10.80
C ASP A 48 7.15 -9.06 -9.49
N LEU A 49 6.78 -8.30 -8.44
CA LEU A 49 7.37 -8.42 -7.11
C LEU A 49 7.12 -9.79 -6.47
N GLN A 50 5.89 -10.30 -6.52
CA GLN A 50 5.54 -11.60 -5.94
C GLN A 50 6.24 -12.76 -6.67
N TRP A 51 6.40 -12.65 -7.99
CA TRP A 51 7.17 -13.61 -8.78
C TRP A 51 8.66 -13.58 -8.42
N LEU A 52 9.24 -12.37 -8.33
CA LEU A 52 10.64 -12.18 -7.96
C LEU A 52 10.93 -12.72 -6.56
N ASP A 53 10.07 -12.40 -5.59
CA ASP A 53 10.13 -12.96 -4.23
C ASP A 53 10.06 -14.48 -4.26
N GLY A 54 9.08 -15.07 -4.96
CA GLY A 54 8.94 -16.52 -5.05
C GLY A 54 10.18 -17.23 -5.61
N MET A 55 10.82 -16.66 -6.64
CA MET A 55 12.08 -17.15 -7.18
C MET A 55 13.20 -17.08 -6.12
N ILE A 56 13.36 -15.94 -5.46
CA ILE A 56 14.39 -15.74 -4.43
C ILE A 56 14.14 -16.69 -3.25
N LEU A 57 12.89 -16.84 -2.82
CA LEU A 57 12.47 -17.71 -1.72
C LEU A 57 12.88 -19.16 -1.97
N VAL A 58 12.70 -19.67 -3.19
CA VAL A 58 13.18 -21.01 -3.58
C VAL A 58 14.70 -21.10 -3.47
N ILE A 59 15.44 -20.11 -3.99
CA ILE A 59 16.91 -20.09 -3.94
C ILE A 59 17.40 -20.10 -2.48
N ILE A 60 16.91 -19.20 -1.64
CA ILE A 60 17.36 -19.09 -0.25
C ILE A 60 16.90 -20.27 0.61
N THR A 61 15.76 -20.90 0.28
CA THR A 61 15.30 -22.13 0.96
C THR A 61 16.26 -23.28 0.66
N VAL A 62 16.67 -23.47 -0.60
CA VAL A 62 17.66 -24.50 -0.96
C VAL A 62 18.99 -24.25 -0.27
N ILE A 63 19.48 -23.00 -0.25
CA ILE A 63 20.73 -22.64 0.44
C ILE A 63 20.62 -22.92 1.95
N THR A 64 19.50 -22.53 2.56
CA THR A 64 19.26 -22.73 4.00
C THR A 64 19.22 -24.21 4.34
N LEU A 65 18.46 -25.03 3.58
CA LEU A 65 18.40 -26.48 3.77
C LEU A 65 19.77 -27.13 3.56
N PHE A 66 20.57 -26.66 2.60
CA PHE A 66 21.93 -27.13 2.39
C PHE A 66 22.82 -26.84 3.60
N VAL A 67 22.83 -25.61 4.11
CA VAL A 67 23.63 -25.22 5.29
C VAL A 67 23.16 -25.97 6.54
N THR A 68 21.85 -26.03 6.80
CA THR A 68 21.28 -26.79 7.92
C THR A 68 21.64 -28.27 7.81
N GLY A 69 21.55 -28.85 6.61
CA GLY A 69 21.95 -30.23 6.33
C GLY A 69 23.43 -30.49 6.60
N LEU A 70 24.32 -29.58 6.19
CA LEU A 70 25.75 -29.67 6.49
C LEU A 70 26.04 -29.59 8.00
N ILE A 71 25.38 -28.66 8.71
CA ILE A 71 25.54 -28.54 10.16
C ILE A 71 25.05 -29.82 10.87
N ALA A 72 23.88 -30.33 10.49
CA ALA A 72 23.34 -31.58 11.03
C ALA A 72 24.26 -32.77 10.73
N TRP A 73 24.78 -32.85 9.51
CA TRP A 73 25.76 -33.86 9.11
C TRP A 73 27.02 -33.78 9.97
N VAL A 74 27.59 -32.59 10.14
CA VAL A 74 28.79 -32.39 10.96
C VAL A 74 28.54 -32.80 12.41
N ALA A 75 27.41 -32.39 12.99
CA ALA A 75 27.03 -32.77 14.36
C ALA A 75 26.88 -34.29 14.53
N ILE A 76 26.29 -34.99 13.56
CA ILE A 76 26.03 -36.44 13.64
C ILE A 76 27.28 -37.26 13.30
N ARG A 77 28.08 -36.83 12.33
CA ARG A 77 29.23 -37.57 11.81
C ARG A 77 30.51 -37.30 12.59
N TYR A 78 30.72 -36.07 13.05
CA TYR A 78 31.97 -35.61 13.65
C TYR A 78 31.83 -35.18 15.12
N ASN A 79 30.77 -35.62 15.83
CA ASN A 79 30.74 -35.46 17.29
C ASN A 79 31.87 -36.24 17.97
N ALA A 80 32.26 -35.79 19.16
CA ALA A 80 33.37 -36.35 19.93
C ALA A 80 33.28 -37.86 20.19
N LYS A 81 32.07 -38.43 20.27
CA LYS A 81 31.89 -39.88 20.47
C LYS A 81 32.26 -40.68 19.21
N ARG A 82 31.93 -40.17 18.03
CA ARG A 82 32.15 -40.85 16.73
C ARG A 82 33.45 -40.45 16.06
N ASN A 83 34.01 -39.29 16.39
CA ASN A 83 35.25 -38.77 15.87
C ASN A 83 36.11 -38.20 17.02
N PRO A 84 36.71 -39.08 17.86
CA PRO A 84 37.48 -38.66 19.02
C PRO A 84 38.75 -37.88 18.66
N ASP A 85 39.36 -38.18 17.52
CA ASP A 85 40.54 -37.49 17.00
C ASP A 85 40.13 -36.48 15.92
N SER A 86 40.37 -35.19 16.18
CA SER A 86 40.04 -34.13 15.21
C SER A 86 41.09 -34.03 14.10
N ALA A 87 40.63 -33.72 12.88
CA ALA A 87 41.51 -33.35 11.80
C ALA A 87 42.07 -31.93 12.03
N THR A 88 43.24 -31.63 11.45
CA THR A 88 43.98 -30.37 11.64
C THR A 88 44.11 -29.52 10.37
N PHE A 89 43.46 -29.91 9.26
CA PHE A 89 43.49 -29.12 8.03
C PHE A 89 42.83 -27.76 8.25
N THR A 90 43.41 -26.72 7.66
CA THR A 90 42.87 -25.34 7.73
C THR A 90 42.52 -24.78 6.35
N HIS A 91 42.87 -25.48 5.27
CA HIS A 91 42.68 -25.02 3.90
C HIS A 91 42.23 -26.15 2.98
N ASN A 92 41.43 -25.80 1.99
CA ASN A 92 41.09 -26.63 0.85
C ASN A 92 40.77 -25.72 -0.34
N THR A 93 41.81 -25.35 -1.11
CA THR A 93 41.69 -24.35 -2.19
C THR A 93 40.58 -24.66 -3.20
N PRO A 94 40.38 -25.90 -3.69
CA PRO A 94 39.24 -26.19 -4.56
C PRO A 94 37.87 -25.87 -3.95
N VAL A 95 37.66 -26.20 -2.67
CA VAL A 95 36.42 -25.89 -1.95
C VAL A 95 36.27 -24.38 -1.73
N GLU A 96 37.37 -23.71 -1.38
CA GLU A 96 37.40 -22.27 -1.18
C GLU A 96 37.05 -21.50 -2.46
N VAL A 97 37.57 -21.93 -3.61
CA VAL A 97 37.19 -21.35 -4.90
C VAL A 97 35.71 -21.61 -5.21
N ALA A 98 35.22 -22.84 -4.98
CA ALA A 98 33.83 -23.19 -5.25
C ALA A 98 32.84 -22.36 -4.42
N TRP A 99 33.05 -22.23 -3.10
CA TRP A 99 32.16 -21.47 -2.22
C TRP A 99 32.23 -19.96 -2.42
N THR A 100 33.17 -19.45 -3.22
CA THR A 100 33.27 -18.02 -3.56
C THR A 100 32.62 -17.77 -4.92
N VAL A 101 32.92 -18.61 -5.91
CA VAL A 101 32.36 -18.46 -7.26
C VAL A 101 30.86 -18.75 -7.27
N VAL A 102 30.40 -19.80 -6.58
CA VAL A 102 28.96 -20.17 -6.61
C VAL A 102 28.06 -19.05 -6.08
N PRO A 103 28.32 -18.42 -4.91
CA PRO A 103 27.51 -17.28 -4.47
C PRO A 103 27.52 -16.10 -5.44
N ILE A 104 28.67 -15.80 -6.07
CA ILE A 104 28.74 -14.73 -7.07
C ILE A 104 27.81 -15.04 -8.25
N VAL A 105 27.83 -16.26 -8.77
CA VAL A 105 26.93 -16.66 -9.87
C VAL A 105 25.46 -16.59 -9.45
N ILE A 106 25.12 -17.01 -8.23
CA ILE A 106 23.75 -16.92 -7.70
C ILE A 106 23.28 -15.45 -7.64
N LEU A 107 24.12 -14.55 -7.14
CA LEU A 107 23.79 -13.13 -7.05
C LEU A 107 23.66 -12.47 -8.43
N VAL A 108 24.54 -12.80 -9.38
CA VAL A 108 24.43 -12.32 -10.77
C VAL A 108 23.14 -12.81 -11.42
N PHE A 109 22.77 -14.08 -11.18
CA PHE A 109 21.51 -14.65 -11.66
C PHE A 109 20.29 -13.89 -11.08
N ILE A 110 20.25 -13.66 -9.76
CA ILE A 110 19.17 -12.88 -9.14
C ILE A 110 19.12 -11.46 -9.74
N GLY A 111 20.27 -10.80 -9.86
CA GLY A 111 20.37 -9.44 -10.42
C GLY A 111 19.83 -9.33 -11.84
N ALA A 112 20.02 -10.36 -12.68
CA ALA A 112 19.53 -10.39 -14.06
C ALA A 112 17.99 -10.31 -14.17
N PHE A 113 17.26 -10.82 -13.17
CA PHE A 113 15.79 -10.75 -13.12
C PHE A 113 15.27 -9.60 -12.24
N SER A 114 16.02 -9.22 -11.20
CA SER A 114 15.62 -8.16 -10.27
C SER A 114 15.73 -6.75 -10.89
N LEU A 115 16.76 -6.48 -11.69
CA LEU A 115 16.98 -5.15 -12.25
C LEU A 115 15.84 -4.71 -13.21
N PRO A 116 15.37 -5.53 -14.17
CA PRO A 116 14.23 -5.14 -15.02
C PRO A 116 12.97 -4.78 -14.23
N VAL A 117 12.68 -5.53 -13.16
CA VAL A 117 11.55 -5.25 -12.25
C VAL A 117 11.73 -3.91 -11.55
N LEU A 118 12.95 -3.61 -11.08
CA LEU A 118 13.28 -2.32 -10.46
C LEU A 118 13.09 -1.15 -11.44
N PHE A 119 13.57 -1.27 -12.67
CA PHE A 119 13.40 -0.23 -13.69
C PHE A 119 11.92 0.03 -13.97
N LYS A 120 11.12 -1.02 -14.21
CA LYS A 120 9.67 -0.88 -14.40
C LYS A 120 9.00 -0.17 -13.21
N GLN A 121 9.41 -0.49 -11.99
CA GLN A 121 8.83 0.11 -10.78
C GLN A 121 9.22 1.58 -10.57
N GLN A 122 10.36 2.04 -11.12
CA GLN A 122 10.93 3.36 -10.80
C GLN A 122 10.90 4.35 -11.98
N GLU A 123 10.72 3.87 -13.21
CA GLU A 123 10.45 4.72 -14.36
C GLU A 123 8.96 5.10 -14.35
N ILE A 124 8.68 6.36 -14.02
CA ILE A 124 7.31 6.87 -13.92
C ILE A 124 6.73 7.07 -15.33
N PRO A 125 5.63 6.40 -15.70
CA PRO A 125 4.96 6.58 -16.99
C PRO A 125 4.17 7.90 -17.06
N GLU A 126 3.61 8.21 -18.24
CA GLU A 126 2.62 9.30 -18.35
C GLU A 126 1.36 8.95 -17.56
N ALA A 127 0.90 9.89 -16.73
CA ALA A 127 -0.26 9.70 -15.87
C ALA A 127 -1.57 9.92 -16.64
N ASP A 128 -2.53 9.03 -16.45
CA ASP A 128 -3.94 9.32 -16.76
C ASP A 128 -4.56 10.21 -15.68
N ILE A 129 -4.19 9.97 -14.41
CA ILE A 129 -4.64 10.76 -13.25
C ILE A 129 -3.43 11.00 -12.34
N THR A 130 -3.26 12.27 -11.94
CA THR A 130 -2.24 12.68 -10.96
C THR A 130 -2.89 13.05 -9.64
N ILE A 131 -2.47 12.39 -8.56
CA ILE A 131 -2.93 12.67 -7.20
C ILE A 131 -1.73 13.04 -6.34
N LYS A 132 -1.79 14.19 -5.69
CA LYS A 132 -0.79 14.58 -4.71
C LYS A 132 -1.23 14.16 -3.32
N VAL A 133 -0.32 13.50 -2.59
CA VAL A 133 -0.51 12.99 -1.24
C VAL A 133 0.39 13.74 -0.28
N THR A 134 -0.17 14.25 0.82
CA THR A 134 0.60 14.83 1.91
C THR A 134 0.34 14.11 3.23
N GLY A 135 1.38 13.56 3.84
CA GLY A 135 1.29 12.93 5.16
C GLY A 135 1.43 13.94 6.31
N TYR A 136 0.52 13.88 7.28
CA TYR A 136 0.53 14.69 8.51
C TYR A 136 0.39 13.80 9.73
N GLN A 137 0.75 14.29 10.91
CA GLN A 137 0.44 13.63 12.19
C GLN A 137 -1.04 13.84 12.56
N TRP A 138 -1.92 12.83 12.49
CA TRP A 138 -1.78 11.49 11.91
C TRP A 138 -2.95 11.23 10.97
N TYR A 139 -2.81 11.67 9.72
CA TYR A 139 -3.79 11.57 8.63
C TYR A 139 -3.12 11.84 7.28
N TRP A 140 -3.87 11.65 6.19
CA TRP A 140 -3.40 11.91 4.82
C TRP A 140 -4.30 12.94 4.14
N ASP A 141 -3.71 13.94 3.48
CA ASP A 141 -4.43 14.81 2.54
C ASP A 141 -4.20 14.31 1.10
N TYR A 142 -5.26 14.34 0.30
CA TYR A 142 -5.26 13.97 -1.11
C TYR A 142 -5.75 15.13 -1.96
N GLU A 143 -4.97 15.53 -2.95
CA GLU A 143 -5.25 16.61 -3.91
C GLU A 143 -5.31 15.99 -5.32
N TYR A 144 -6.48 16.00 -5.95
CA TYR A 144 -6.63 15.58 -7.35
C TYR A 144 -6.27 16.78 -8.23
N VAL A 145 -5.03 16.78 -8.71
CA VAL A 145 -4.34 18.01 -9.16
C VAL A 145 -5.06 18.66 -10.33
N ASP A 146 -5.50 17.87 -11.30
CA ASP A 146 -6.20 18.37 -12.50
C ASP A 146 -7.68 18.72 -12.22
N GLU A 147 -8.22 18.22 -11.11
CA GLU A 147 -9.63 18.34 -10.73
C GLU A 147 -9.90 19.51 -9.76
N GLY A 148 -8.85 20.03 -9.14
CA GLY A 148 -8.92 21.26 -8.33
C GLY A 148 -9.60 21.10 -6.98
N PHE A 149 -9.72 19.88 -6.46
CA PHE A 149 -10.23 19.61 -5.12
C PHE A 149 -9.24 18.82 -4.26
N GLU A 150 -9.36 18.98 -2.94
CA GLU A 150 -8.59 18.25 -1.95
C GLU A 150 -9.48 17.80 -0.78
N PHE A 151 -9.13 16.68 -0.14
CA PHE A 151 -9.79 16.21 1.07
C PHE A 151 -8.79 15.55 2.03
N SER A 152 -9.16 15.52 3.31
CA SER A 152 -8.41 14.84 4.37
C SER A 152 -9.01 13.45 4.64
N SER A 153 -8.17 12.49 4.98
CA SER A 153 -8.54 11.10 5.25
C SER A 153 -8.01 10.67 6.62
N TYR A 154 -8.92 10.37 7.53
CA TYR A 154 -8.68 9.94 8.89
C TYR A 154 -9.12 8.49 9.09
N MET A 155 -8.47 7.76 10.01
CA MET A 155 -8.95 6.44 10.41
C MET A 155 -10.33 6.53 11.04
N ILE A 156 -11.24 5.62 10.67
CA ILE A 156 -12.51 5.47 11.40
C ILE A 156 -12.19 4.97 12.82
N GLY A 157 -12.54 5.79 13.82
CA GLY A 157 -12.20 5.60 15.23
C GLY A 157 -11.05 6.48 15.73
N ALA A 158 -10.47 7.34 14.89
CA ALA A 158 -9.55 8.39 15.30
C ALA A 158 -10.27 9.54 16.04
N PRO A 159 -9.54 10.40 16.78
CA PRO A 159 -10.13 11.59 17.39
C PRO A 159 -10.91 12.49 16.42
N ALA A 160 -10.48 12.57 15.15
CA ALA A 160 -11.16 13.33 14.11
C ALA A 160 -12.58 12.80 13.80
N THR A 161 -12.82 11.49 13.94
CA THR A 161 -14.13 10.87 13.77
C THR A 161 -14.86 10.65 15.10
N GLY A 162 -14.37 11.25 16.20
CA GLY A 162 -14.96 11.16 17.53
C GLY A 162 -14.54 9.96 18.38
N GLY A 163 -13.55 9.16 17.92
CA GLY A 163 -13.02 8.01 18.65
C GLY A 163 -11.74 8.30 19.45
N THR A 164 -11.11 7.25 19.96
CA THR A 164 -9.88 7.31 20.79
C THR A 164 -8.78 6.35 20.30
N ASN A 165 -8.81 5.99 19.01
CA ASN A 165 -7.97 4.95 18.41
C ASN A 165 -8.20 3.54 19.01
N GLN A 166 -9.39 3.32 19.57
CA GLN A 166 -9.81 2.04 20.14
C GLN A 166 -11.11 1.60 19.50
N LYS A 167 -11.26 0.28 19.32
CA LYS A 167 -12.51 -0.30 18.85
C LYS A 167 -13.58 -0.14 19.93
N SER A 168 -14.74 0.41 19.55
CA SER A 168 -15.91 0.55 20.42
C SER A 168 -17.19 0.28 19.64
N PRO A 169 -18.35 0.09 20.30
CA PRO A 169 -19.63 -0.06 19.60
C PRO A 169 -19.93 1.11 18.65
N GLU A 170 -19.56 2.33 19.03
CA GLU A 170 -19.73 3.53 18.20
C GLU A 170 -18.81 3.47 16.96
N VAL A 171 -17.56 3.05 17.11
CA VAL A 171 -16.63 2.87 15.97
C VAL A 171 -17.08 1.76 15.04
N ILE A 172 -17.64 0.67 15.58
CA ILE A 172 -18.21 -0.41 14.75
C ILE A 172 -19.39 0.11 13.94
N ALA A 173 -20.29 0.88 14.56
CA ALA A 173 -21.39 1.51 13.84
C ALA A 173 -20.91 2.49 12.75
N GLN A 174 -19.85 3.26 13.01
CA GLN A 174 -19.23 4.13 12.00
C GLN A 174 -18.64 3.33 10.82
N LEU A 175 -18.00 2.18 11.10
CA LEU A 175 -17.49 1.29 10.05
C LEU A 175 -18.64 0.75 9.19
N GLU A 176 -19.71 0.26 9.82
CA GLU A 176 -20.90 -0.25 9.13
C GLU A 176 -21.59 0.82 8.28
N GLU A 177 -21.70 2.07 8.79
CA GLU A 177 -22.25 3.21 8.05
C GLU A 177 -21.39 3.58 6.84
N ALA A 178 -20.07 3.42 6.94
CA ALA A 178 -19.12 3.65 5.84
C ALA A 178 -19.01 2.46 4.86
N GLY A 179 -19.81 1.41 5.03
CA GLY A 179 -19.82 0.23 4.15
C GLY A 179 -18.74 -0.81 4.46
N PHE A 180 -18.13 -0.76 5.64
CA PHE A 180 -17.13 -1.71 6.12
C PHE A 180 -17.69 -2.62 7.21
N SER A 181 -16.94 -3.65 7.58
CA SER A 181 -17.23 -4.46 8.76
C SER A 181 -16.32 -4.07 9.92
N GLU A 182 -16.57 -4.66 11.09
CA GLU A 182 -15.68 -4.50 12.23
C GLU A 182 -14.24 -5.02 11.97
N ALA A 183 -14.04 -5.88 10.97
CA ALA A 183 -12.73 -6.46 10.64
C ALA A 183 -11.78 -5.43 10.05
N GLU A 184 -12.29 -4.36 9.42
CA GLU A 184 -11.52 -3.30 8.79
C GLU A 184 -11.11 -2.17 9.76
N PHE A 185 -11.38 -2.32 11.06
CA PHE A 185 -10.82 -1.42 12.06
C PHE A 185 -9.28 -1.38 11.96
N LEU A 186 -8.69 -0.18 12.04
CA LEU A 186 -7.27 0.14 11.74
C LEU A 186 -6.88 0.20 10.26
N LEU A 187 -7.79 -0.11 9.33
CA LEU A 187 -7.56 -0.05 7.89
C LEU A 187 -8.46 1.00 7.22
N ALA A 188 -9.75 0.97 7.54
CA ALA A 188 -10.72 1.86 6.92
C ALA A 188 -10.55 3.33 7.37
N THR A 189 -10.79 4.22 6.42
CA THR A 189 -10.77 5.67 6.61
C THR A 189 -12.14 6.28 6.28
N ASP A 190 -12.40 7.46 6.84
CA ASP A 190 -13.67 8.21 6.65
C ASP A 190 -13.88 8.64 5.19
N THR A 191 -12.81 9.05 4.50
CA THR A 191 -12.77 9.29 3.06
C THR A 191 -11.82 8.29 2.39
N SER A 192 -11.95 8.11 1.07
CA SER A 192 -11.14 7.16 0.30
C SER A 192 -10.59 7.82 -0.95
N VAL A 193 -9.39 7.43 -1.37
CA VAL A 193 -8.91 7.70 -2.73
C VAL A 193 -9.76 6.85 -3.69
N VAL A 194 -10.42 7.46 -4.66
CA VAL A 194 -11.24 6.76 -5.66
C VAL A 194 -10.58 6.91 -7.02
N ILE A 195 -10.35 5.81 -7.71
CA ILE A 195 -9.67 5.78 -9.00
C ILE A 195 -10.37 4.79 -9.95
N PRO A 196 -10.35 5.04 -11.26
CA PRO A 196 -10.84 4.09 -12.25
C PRO A 196 -9.86 2.93 -12.45
N VAL A 197 -10.41 1.73 -12.67
CA VAL A 197 -9.66 0.54 -13.08
C VAL A 197 -9.00 0.75 -14.45
N GLY A 198 -7.81 0.18 -14.65
CA GLY A 198 -7.10 0.19 -15.94
C GLY A 198 -6.54 1.56 -16.35
N LYS A 199 -6.44 2.51 -15.42
CA LYS A 199 -5.75 3.79 -15.64
C LYS A 199 -4.42 3.85 -14.89
N THR A 200 -3.45 4.51 -15.51
CA THR A 200 -2.16 4.79 -14.91
C THR A 200 -2.29 5.94 -13.92
N ILE A 201 -2.16 5.61 -12.63
CA ILE A 201 -2.21 6.58 -11.54
C ILE A 201 -0.78 6.94 -11.14
N VAL A 202 -0.46 8.22 -11.12
CA VAL A 202 0.80 8.74 -10.58
C VAL A 202 0.50 9.48 -9.28
N MET A 203 1.16 9.03 -8.20
CA MET A 203 1.04 9.66 -6.88
C MET A 203 2.27 10.51 -6.61
N GLN A 204 2.06 11.78 -6.28
CA GLN A 204 3.11 12.69 -5.83
C GLN A 204 3.10 12.77 -4.31
N VAL A 205 4.10 12.22 -3.64
CA VAL A 205 4.10 11.96 -2.20
C VAL A 205 5.07 12.91 -1.48
N THR A 206 4.59 13.63 -0.47
CA THR A 206 5.39 14.54 0.40
C THR A 206 4.93 14.48 1.85
N GLY A 207 5.77 14.90 2.79
CA GLY A 207 5.41 15.10 4.20
C GLY A 207 5.04 16.55 4.49
N GLY A 208 4.04 16.77 5.34
CA GLY A 208 3.63 18.09 5.84
C GLY A 208 4.29 18.50 7.16
N ASP A 209 4.82 17.53 7.92
CA ASP A 209 5.48 17.75 9.21
C ASP A 209 6.73 16.87 9.42
N VAL A 210 6.57 15.57 9.66
CA VAL A 210 7.63 14.56 9.81
C VAL A 210 7.62 13.61 8.62
N ILE A 211 8.54 12.64 8.59
CA ILE A 211 8.52 11.60 7.57
C ILE A 211 7.37 10.63 7.87
N HIS A 212 6.58 10.35 6.83
CA HIS A 212 5.62 9.24 6.77
C HIS A 212 5.99 8.35 5.59
N ALA A 213 5.27 7.26 5.35
CA ALA A 213 5.41 6.51 4.11
C ALA A 213 4.05 5.99 3.64
N TRP A 214 3.70 6.32 2.40
CA TRP A 214 2.45 5.93 1.76
C TRP A 214 2.67 4.61 1.02
N THR A 215 1.76 3.65 1.18
CA THR A 215 1.88 2.32 0.57
C THR A 215 0.52 1.66 0.37
N ILE A 216 0.40 0.86 -0.69
CA ILE A 216 -0.66 -0.14 -0.83
C ILE A 216 0.02 -1.48 -1.19
N PRO A 217 0.02 -2.47 -0.27
CA PRO A 217 0.70 -3.74 -0.50
C PRO A 217 0.20 -4.48 -1.75
N ALA A 218 -1.12 -4.48 -1.98
CA ALA A 218 -1.75 -5.11 -3.16
C ALA A 218 -1.30 -4.50 -4.50
N PHE A 219 -0.80 -3.26 -4.48
CA PHE A 219 -0.30 -2.55 -5.67
C PHE A 219 1.21 -2.63 -5.83
N GLY A 220 1.94 -3.14 -4.82
CA GLY A 220 3.39 -3.24 -4.88
C GLY A 220 4.12 -1.90 -4.80
N VAL A 221 3.48 -0.87 -4.21
CA VAL A 221 4.02 0.49 -4.13
C VAL A 221 4.28 0.91 -2.70
N LYS A 222 5.37 1.64 -2.49
CA LYS A 222 5.71 2.31 -1.22
C LYS A 222 6.62 3.49 -1.52
N GLN A 223 6.31 4.66 -0.97
CA GLN A 223 7.15 5.84 -1.09
C GLN A 223 7.07 6.67 0.19
N ASP A 224 8.24 7.09 0.67
CA ASP A 224 8.34 7.97 1.82
C ASP A 224 7.80 9.37 1.47
N ALA A 225 6.93 9.87 2.34
CA ALA A 225 6.43 11.22 2.39
C ALA A 225 7.42 12.08 3.21
N VAL A 226 8.48 12.56 2.55
CA VAL A 226 9.55 13.32 3.20
C VAL A 226 9.27 14.82 3.13
N PRO A 227 9.23 15.55 4.26
CA PRO A 227 9.06 17.00 4.25
C PRO A 227 10.10 17.71 3.39
N GLY A 228 9.64 18.59 2.50
CA GLY A 228 10.48 19.34 1.57
C GLY A 228 10.93 18.57 0.32
N ARG A 229 10.41 17.36 0.08
CA ARG A 229 10.62 16.59 -1.16
C ARG A 229 9.28 16.11 -1.71
N LEU A 230 9.11 16.22 -3.02
CA LEU A 230 8.00 15.61 -3.74
C LEU A 230 8.55 14.41 -4.50
N ALA A 231 8.25 13.21 -4.01
CA ALA A 231 8.62 11.96 -4.67
C ALA A 231 7.44 11.44 -5.48
N GLU A 232 7.68 10.51 -6.40
CA GLU A 232 6.64 9.92 -7.24
C GLU A 232 6.64 8.41 -7.13
N LEU A 233 5.45 7.82 -7.19
CA LEU A 233 5.23 6.40 -7.45
C LEU A 233 4.10 6.28 -8.47
N TRP A 234 3.98 5.11 -9.10
CA TRP A 234 2.92 4.85 -10.06
C TRP A 234 2.34 3.46 -9.88
N PHE A 235 1.10 3.27 -10.33
CA PHE A 235 0.47 1.96 -10.46
C PHE A 235 -0.72 2.00 -11.42
N GLU A 236 -1.09 0.85 -11.97
CA GLU A 236 -2.32 0.64 -12.74
C GLU A 236 -3.09 -0.52 -12.10
N ALA A 237 -4.23 -0.22 -11.49
CA ALA A 237 -5.07 -1.23 -10.84
C ALA A 237 -5.87 -2.01 -11.89
N GLU A 238 -5.81 -3.33 -11.85
CA GLU A 238 -6.37 -4.20 -12.91
C GLU A 238 -7.72 -4.82 -12.57
N GLN A 239 -8.21 -4.59 -11.35
CA GLN A 239 -9.51 -5.08 -10.90
C GLN A 239 -10.15 -4.07 -9.93
N GLU A 240 -11.46 -3.92 -10.03
CA GLU A 240 -12.26 -3.13 -9.10
C GLU A 240 -12.22 -3.75 -7.69
N GLY A 241 -12.33 -2.92 -6.65
CA GLY A 241 -12.31 -3.37 -5.27
C GLY A 241 -11.76 -2.33 -4.30
N ILE A 242 -11.66 -2.72 -3.03
CA ILE A 242 -11.12 -1.90 -1.95
C ILE A 242 -9.74 -2.43 -1.54
N TYR A 243 -8.80 -1.50 -1.37
CA TYR A 243 -7.40 -1.78 -1.06
C TYR A 243 -6.92 -0.90 0.08
N PHE A 244 -6.29 -1.52 1.07
CA PHE A 244 -5.82 -0.84 2.26
C PHE A 244 -4.31 -0.74 2.33
N GLY A 245 -3.86 0.33 2.95
CA GLY A 245 -2.49 0.60 3.32
C GLY A 245 -2.39 1.11 4.75
N GLN A 246 -1.17 1.11 5.29
CA GLN A 246 -0.87 1.71 6.58
C GLN A 246 0.42 2.52 6.48
N CYS A 247 0.48 3.64 7.22
CA CYS A 247 1.70 4.43 7.28
C CYS A 247 2.90 3.54 7.65
N SER A 248 3.98 3.65 6.87
CA SER A 248 5.11 2.71 6.92
C SER A 248 6.43 3.32 7.36
N GLU A 249 6.41 4.53 7.93
CA GLU A 249 7.57 5.16 8.59
C GLU A 249 7.13 5.70 9.95
N LEU A 250 7.93 5.48 10.99
CA LEU A 250 7.56 5.81 12.36
C LEU A 250 7.41 7.33 12.52
N CYS A 251 6.17 7.79 12.60
CA CYS A 251 5.82 9.21 12.61
C CYS A 251 5.25 9.72 13.95
N GLY A 252 5.47 8.99 15.06
CA GLY A 252 5.11 9.42 16.41
C GLY A 252 3.93 8.65 17.04
N LEU A 253 3.24 9.29 18.01
CA LEU A 253 2.29 8.63 18.93
C LEU A 253 1.23 7.79 18.21
N ASN A 254 0.60 8.33 17.16
CA ASN A 254 -0.49 7.65 16.45
C ASN A 254 -0.05 7.10 15.09
N HIS A 255 1.23 6.71 14.94
CA HIS A 255 1.76 6.08 13.73
C HIS A 255 0.90 4.90 13.24
N ALA A 256 0.41 4.07 14.16
CA ALA A 256 -0.45 2.92 13.86
C ALA A 256 -1.90 3.27 13.49
N TYR A 257 -2.30 4.55 13.47
CA TYR A 257 -3.70 4.99 13.38
C TYR A 257 -3.95 6.00 12.24
N MET A 258 -3.14 5.93 11.17
CA MET A 258 -3.32 6.74 9.95
C MET A 258 -3.22 5.88 8.69
N PRO A 259 -4.21 4.99 8.46
CA PRO A 259 -4.21 4.09 7.32
C PRO A 259 -4.62 4.81 6.04
N ILE A 260 -4.68 4.04 4.96
CA ILE A 260 -4.95 4.49 3.60
C ILE A 260 -6.04 3.58 3.04
N THR A 261 -7.11 4.16 2.47
CA THR A 261 -8.12 3.42 1.72
C THR A 261 -8.13 3.89 0.27
N VAL A 262 -7.98 2.94 -0.67
CA VAL A 262 -8.16 3.17 -2.10
C VAL A 262 -9.33 2.31 -2.59
N LYS A 263 -10.31 2.93 -3.25
CA LYS A 263 -11.39 2.27 -3.97
C LYS A 263 -11.10 2.35 -5.47
N VAL A 264 -10.98 1.19 -6.10
CA VAL A 264 -10.86 1.06 -7.55
C VAL A 264 -12.25 0.74 -8.09
N VAL A 265 -12.74 1.56 -9.01
CA VAL A 265 -14.11 1.48 -9.55
C VAL A 265 -14.10 1.46 -11.07
N SER A 266 -15.25 1.19 -11.69
CA SER A 266 -15.41 1.36 -13.14
C SER A 266 -15.20 2.83 -13.55
N GLU A 267 -14.87 3.07 -14.83
CA GLU A 267 -14.75 4.45 -15.35
C GLU A 267 -16.06 5.25 -15.17
N GLU A 268 -17.22 4.60 -15.29
CA GLU A 268 -18.54 5.22 -15.11
C GLU A 268 -18.75 5.66 -13.66
N ALA A 269 -18.49 4.77 -12.70
CA ALA A 269 -18.61 5.07 -11.28
C ALA A 269 -17.58 6.12 -10.82
N TYR A 270 -16.38 6.14 -11.42
CA TYR A 270 -15.40 7.20 -11.16
C TYR A 270 -15.91 8.55 -11.65
N ALA A 271 -16.48 8.63 -12.85
CA ALA A 271 -17.01 9.87 -13.40
C ALA A 271 -18.18 10.41 -12.57
N GLU A 272 -19.07 9.54 -12.09
CA GLU A 272 -20.16 9.93 -11.17
C GLU A 272 -19.62 10.45 -9.84
N TRP A 273 -18.69 9.71 -9.22
CA TRP A 273 -18.04 10.15 -7.98
C TRP A 273 -17.31 11.49 -8.15
N LEU A 274 -16.66 11.69 -9.30
CA LEU A 274 -15.88 12.90 -9.55
C LEU A 274 -16.75 14.16 -9.60
N GLU A 275 -17.94 14.08 -10.18
CA GLU A 275 -18.89 15.20 -10.19
C GLU A 275 -19.34 15.55 -8.76
N GLU A 276 -19.64 14.54 -7.94
CA GLU A 276 -20.01 14.73 -6.54
C GLU A 276 -18.86 15.29 -5.71
N ALA A 277 -17.65 14.75 -5.88
CA ALA A 277 -16.46 15.20 -5.18
C ALA A 277 -16.11 16.65 -5.53
N ARG A 278 -16.31 17.06 -6.80
CA ARG A 278 -16.20 18.47 -7.19
C ARG A 278 -17.23 19.32 -6.46
N GLU A 279 -18.49 18.91 -6.35
CA GLU A 279 -19.48 19.70 -5.61
C GLU A 279 -19.21 19.77 -4.08
N GLU A 280 -18.79 18.66 -3.49
CA GLU A 280 -18.54 18.55 -2.05
C GLU A 280 -17.27 19.30 -1.63
N TYR A 281 -16.19 19.16 -2.40
CA TYR A 281 -14.86 19.63 -2.03
C TYR A 281 -14.40 20.89 -2.79
N ALA A 282 -14.96 21.20 -3.97
CA ALA A 282 -14.63 22.45 -4.66
C ALA A 282 -15.34 23.64 -3.99
N GLY A 283 -14.64 24.25 -3.04
CA GLY A 283 -15.16 25.37 -2.26
C GLY A 283 -14.46 25.60 -0.92
N VAL A 284 -13.55 24.71 -0.52
CA VAL A 284 -12.77 24.84 0.72
C VAL A 284 -11.30 25.20 0.40
N PRO A 285 -10.99 26.42 -0.08
CA PRO A 285 -9.59 26.85 -0.09
C PRO A 285 -9.14 27.04 1.36
N ARG A 286 -8.30 26.13 1.88
CA ARG A 286 -7.58 26.45 3.12
C ARG A 286 -6.62 27.61 2.82
N THR A 287 -6.74 28.69 3.59
CA THR A 287 -5.67 29.68 3.72
C THR A 287 -4.41 28.96 4.19
N ARG A 288 -3.51 28.62 3.27
CA ARG A 288 -2.17 28.15 3.62
C ARG A 288 -1.42 29.33 4.25
N VAL A 289 -1.34 29.35 5.58
CA VAL A 289 -0.30 30.13 6.25
C VAL A 289 0.99 29.37 6.00
N ILE A 290 1.66 29.70 4.90
CA ILE A 290 3.05 29.30 4.70
C ILE A 290 3.80 29.93 5.86
N ALA A 291 4.34 29.12 6.77
CA ALA A 291 5.30 29.60 7.74
C ALA A 291 6.56 30.03 6.98
N SER A 292 6.55 31.26 6.47
CA SER A 292 7.74 31.95 6.03
C SER A 292 8.40 32.57 7.26
N ASN A 293 9.41 31.86 7.79
CA ASN A 293 10.71 32.34 8.30
C ASN A 293 11.29 31.36 9.31
#